data_AF-A0A086TFK3-F1
#
_entry.id   AF-A0A086TFK3-F1
#
_cell.length_a   1.000
_cell.length_b   1.000
_cell.length_c   1.000
_cell.angle_alpha   90.00
_cell.angle_beta   90.00
_cell.angle_gamma   90.00
#
_symmetry.space_group_name_H-M   'P 1'
#
loop_
_entity.id
_entity.type
_entity.pdbx_description
1 polymer ?
#
loop_
_entity_poly.entity_id
_entity_poly.type
_entity_poly.pdbx_seq_one_letter_code
_entity_poly.pdbx_strand_id
1 'polypeptide(L)' 'MNSFLQGPAPNHLEHVWLKMSAMVPPSPHPSAVPAMWRHLEMVPHLELAAKLVPTEQAERRVLILVNPNMGE' A
#
# COMPACT_ATOMS: atom_id res chain seq x y z
N MET A 1 11.97 -33.86 0.82
CA MET A 1 12.46 -32.61 0.22
C MET A 1 11.31 -31.66 -0.06
N ASN A 2 10.37 -32.01 -0.95
CA ASN A 2 9.23 -31.14 -1.31
C ASN A 2 8.34 -30.74 -0.12
N SER A 3 8.12 -31.64 0.85
CA SER A 3 7.37 -31.35 2.08
C SER A 3 8.06 -30.35 3.02
N PHE A 4 9.39 -30.30 3.04
CA PHE A 4 10.14 -29.36 3.86
C PHE A 4 10.08 -27.95 3.27
N LEU A 5 10.10 -27.82 1.94
CA LEU A 5 10.02 -26.54 1.24
C LEU A 5 8.67 -25.81 1.40
N GLN A 6 7.60 -26.52 1.80
CA GLN A 6 6.30 -25.92 2.08
C GLN A 6 6.23 -25.15 3.41
N GLY A 7 7.33 -25.09 4.17
CA GLY A 7 7.44 -24.32 5.41
C GLY A 7 7.09 -25.15 6.64
N PRO A 8 7.78 -24.97 7.79
CA PRO A 8 7.39 -25.62 9.04
C PRO A 8 6.12 -24.95 9.59
N ALA A 9 4.97 -25.48 9.19
CA ALA A 9 3.63 -24.96 9.44
C ALA A 9 3.30 -24.57 10.90
N PRO A 10 3.82 -25.19 11.99
CA PRO A 10 3.45 -24.75 13.34
C PRO A 10 4.31 -23.61 13.92
N ASN A 11 5.46 -23.30 13.32
CA ASN A 11 6.44 -22.39 13.93
C ASN A 11 6.50 -21.00 13.28
N HIS A 12 5.63 -20.73 12.31
CA HIS A 12 5.62 -19.48 11.52
C HIS A 12 7.01 -19.11 10.94
N LEU A 13 7.82 -20.12 10.58
CA LEU A 13 9.13 -19.87 9.96
C LEU A 13 9.00 -19.87 8.44
N GLU A 14 9.76 -18.98 7.80
CA GLU A 14 9.85 -18.90 6.35
C GLU A 14 11.28 -19.19 5.88
N HIS A 15 11.40 -19.78 4.69
CA HIS A 15 12.68 -20.03 4.05
C HIS A 15 13.16 -18.77 3.31
N VAL A 16 14.00 -17.98 3.98
CA VAL A 16 14.56 -16.74 3.44
C VAL A 16 15.26 -16.95 2.09
N TRP A 17 16.00 -18.05 1.92
CA TRP A 17 16.71 -18.36 0.67
C TRP A 17 15.80 -18.54 -0.55
N LEU A 18 14.50 -18.84 -0.35
CA LEU A 18 13.52 -18.89 -1.44
C LEU A 18 13.00 -17.50 -1.85
N LYS A 19 13.25 -16.47 -1.04
CA LYS A 19 12.77 -15.09 -1.22
C LYS A 19 13.89 -14.05 -1.34
N MET A 20 15.15 -14.48 -1.43
CA MET A 20 16.33 -13.59 -1.41
C MET A 20 16.30 -12.51 -2.48
N SER A 21 15.85 -12.83 -3.70
CA SER A 21 15.78 -11.86 -4.80
C SER A 21 14.80 -10.72 -4.52
N ALA A 22 13.73 -10.98 -3.78
CA ALA A 22 12.75 -9.97 -3.40
C ALA A 22 13.20 -9.17 -2.16
N MET A 23 13.87 -9.81 -1.21
CA MET A 23 14.31 -9.15 0.03
C MET A 23 15.62 -8.38 -0.10
N VAL A 24 16.50 -8.79 -1.02
CA VAL A 24 17.82 -8.20 -1.24
C VAL A 24 18.01 -7.95 -2.74
N PRO A 25 17.28 -6.99 -3.33
CA PRO A 25 17.46 -6.67 -4.73
C PRO A 25 18.81 -5.99 -4.97
N PRO A 26 19.46 -6.19 -6.13
CA PRO A 26 20.76 -5.59 -6.44
C PRO A 26 20.71 -4.07 -6.62
N SER A 27 19.51 -3.51 -6.75
CA SER A 27 19.24 -2.07 -6.85
C SER A 27 17.87 -1.76 -6.23
N PRO A 28 17.59 -0.49 -5.87
CA PRO A 28 16.27 -0.13 -5.36
C PRO A 28 15.15 -0.56 -6.30
N HIS A 29 14.18 -1.31 -5.76
CA HIS A 29 13.04 -1.82 -6.52
C HIS A 29 11.73 -1.30 -5.91
N PRO A 30 11.42 0.01 -6.03
CA PRO A 30 10.29 0.63 -5.37
C PRO A 30 8.96 0.12 -5.94
N SER A 31 7.99 -0.15 -5.06
CA SER A 31 6.60 -0.44 -5.48
C SER A 31 5.87 0.81 -5.98
N ALA A 32 6.22 1.97 -5.44
CA ALA A 32 5.63 3.25 -5.81
C ALA A 32 5.90 3.58 -7.29
N VAL A 33 4.87 4.06 -8.00
CA VAL A 33 5.00 4.55 -9.38
C VAL A 33 4.89 6.07 -9.47
N PRO A 34 5.53 6.72 -10.46
CA PRO A 34 5.25 8.12 -10.75
C PRO A 34 3.76 8.32 -11.01
N ALA A 35 3.14 9.24 -10.27
CA ALA A 35 1.71 9.52 -10.36
C ALA A 35 1.48 11.03 -10.29
N MET A 36 0.38 11.48 -10.89
CA MET A 36 0.00 12.90 -10.95
C MET A 36 -1.46 13.03 -10.56
N TRP A 37 -1.73 13.97 -9.67
CA TRP A 37 -3.08 14.37 -9.29
C TRP A 37 -3.29 15.81 -9.71
N ARG A 38 -4.17 16.04 -10.70
CA ARG A 38 -4.46 17.41 -11.11
C ARG A 38 -5.38 18.06 -10.09
N HIS A 39 -5.01 19.25 -9.64
CA HIS A 39 -5.80 19.99 -8.65
C HIS A 39 -7.29 20.09 -9.03
N LEU A 40 -7.59 20.45 -10.28
CA LEU A 40 -8.97 20.60 -10.77
C LEU A 40 -9.76 19.28 -10.79
N GLU A 41 -9.09 18.14 -10.91
CA GLU A 41 -9.73 16.82 -10.81
C GLU A 41 -9.99 16.43 -9.35
N MET A 42 -9.17 16.90 -8.41
CA MET A 42 -9.27 16.54 -6.99
C MET A 42 -10.27 17.39 -6.20
N VAL A 43 -10.42 18.68 -6.53
CA VAL A 43 -11.31 19.62 -5.81
C VAL A 43 -12.75 19.09 -5.66
N PRO A 44 -13.41 18.52 -6.70
CA PRO A 44 -14.77 18.01 -6.55
C PRO A 44 -14.93 16.95 -5.46
N HIS A 45 -13.91 16.12 -5.24
CA HIS A 45 -13.91 15.11 -4.18
C HIS A 45 -13.84 15.73 -2.79
N LEU A 46 -13.03 16.79 -2.63
CA LEU A 46 -12.92 17.53 -1.37
C LEU A 46 -14.24 18.25 -1.05
N GLU A 47 -14.86 18.88 -2.04
CA GLU A 47 -16.16 19.54 -1.88
C GLU A 47 -17.27 18.55 -1.51
N LEU A 48 -17.26 17.37 -2.13
CA LEU A 48 -18.22 16.32 -1.80
C LEU A 48 -18.01 15.82 -0.37
N ALA A 49 -16.76 15.54 0.03
CA ALA A 49 -16.43 15.12 1.39
C ALA A 49 -16.85 16.18 2.43
N ALA A 50 -16.67 17.47 2.14
CA ALA A 50 -17.07 18.55 3.03
C ALA A 50 -18.61 18.62 3.25
N LYS A 51 -19.39 18.24 2.24
CA LYS A 51 -20.87 18.20 2.32
C LYS A 51 -21.38 16.95 3.05
N LEU A 52 -20.71 15.81 2.87
CA LEU A 52 -21.20 14.52 3.34
C LEU A 52 -20.66 14.14 4.72
N VAL A 53 -19.44 14.56 5.07
CA VAL A 53 -18.77 14.13 6.30
C VAL A 53 -18.96 15.19 7.40
N PRO A 54 -19.77 14.90 8.43
CA PRO A 54 -19.99 15.82 9.53
C PRO A 54 -18.78 15.83 10.48
N THR A 55 -18.71 16.84 11.33
CA THR A 55 -17.57 17.10 12.24
C THR A 55 -17.34 15.97 13.24
N GLU A 56 -18.38 15.26 13.64
CA GLU A 56 -18.33 14.19 14.64
C GLU A 56 -17.71 12.91 14.08
N GLN A 57 -17.72 12.74 12.75
CA GLN A 57 -17.19 11.54 12.08
C GLN A 57 -15.71 11.67 11.70
N ALA A 58 -15.12 12.86 11.82
CA ALA A 58 -13.73 13.07 11.44
C ALA A 58 -13.07 14.15 12.28
N GLU A 59 -12.09 13.76 13.10
CA GLU A 59 -11.17 14.71 13.77
C GLU A 59 -10.42 15.57 12.73
N ARG A 60 -10.11 14.98 11.56
CA ARG A 60 -9.52 15.66 10.40
C ARG A 60 -10.20 15.17 9.12
N ARG A 61 -10.81 16.08 8.36
CA ARG A 61 -11.36 15.80 7.03
C ARG A 61 -10.28 15.94 5.97
N VAL A 62 -9.55 14.86 5.74
CA VAL A 62 -8.46 14.81 4.76
C VAL A 62 -8.68 13.65 3.79
N LEU A 63 -8.31 13.86 2.53
CA LEU A 63 -8.17 12.80 1.54
C LEU A 63 -6.67 12.56 1.32
N ILE A 64 -6.24 11.30 1.42
CA ILE A 64 -4.83 10.92 1.23
C ILE A 64 -4.63 10.58 -0.25
N LEU A 65 -3.56 11.11 -0.85
CA LEU A 65 -3.13 10.70 -2.18
C LEU A 65 -2.42 9.34 -2.07
N VAL A 66 -3.09 8.30 -2.53
CA VAL A 66 -2.57 6.94 -2.49
C VAL A 66 -1.90 6.63 -3.82
N ASN A 67 -0.61 6.27 -3.78
CA ASN A 67 0.12 5.86 -4.97
C ASN A 67 -0.59 4.65 -5.62
N PRO A 68 -0.78 4.60 -6.94
CA PRO A 68 -1.55 3.54 -7.61
C PRO A 68 -1.10 2.10 -7.29
N ASN A 69 0.20 1.90 -7.00
CA ASN A 69 0.76 0.58 -6.65
C ASN A 69 0.97 0.38 -5.14
N MET A 70 0.40 1.26 -4.31
CA MET A 70 0.50 1.21 -2.85
C MET A 70 -0.84 1.34 -2.14
N GLY A 71 -1.95 1.45 -2.89
CA GLY A 71 -3.28 1.21 -2.33
C GLY A 71 -3.46 -0.27 -2.06
N GLU A 72 -4.32 -0.61 -1.09
CA GLU A 72 -4.54 -1.98 -0.58
C GLU A 72 -4.39 -3.11 -1.62
#